data_AF-A0A4Q9NS77-F1
#
_entry.id   AF-A0A4Q9NS77-F1
#
_cell.length_a   1.000
_cell.length_b   1.000
_cell.length_c   1.000
_cell.angle_alpha   90.00
_cell.angle_beta   90.00
_cell.angle_gamma   90.00
#
_symmetry.space_group_name_H-M   'P 1'
#
loop_
_entity.id
_entity.type
_entity.pdbx_description
1 polymer ?
#
loop_
_entity_poly.entity_id
_entity_poly.type
_entity_poly.pdbx_seq_one_letter_code
_entity_poly.pdbx_strand_id
1 'polypeptide(L)'
;MQEHLLNAHLAHESGRAFVYNNYTWNKDGSDYTEYNGHLIPSRIPITALLRGPAAGEPWPPGDPAPRAVVKAYWDKVCPEPHRMMSEELFKIDADADAGEVLRTWVEKLKTLPRCVEIKEDAAQIWNIWVFGSKRVLGIWESLKNSPVITEFRWSQLIEDGFTRNRHLFMHTNWLRDLISPPSAYPYDVIPGLLALHIRRGDFEGHCLHFARWSSQWNGFNQFPELPDHFVPPPTAGWGEYTEEGKNIYLKHCFPDIEQIVARVAEVRATPAGKGLKNVFIMTNGKQPWVEELKREIAKTGGWDRIASSRDMKLDWEQQFVAQSVDMLIGQRAQVIIGNGFSSLTSNIVMLRMARDIPADTNRFW
;
A
#
# COMPACT_ATOMS: atom_id res chain seq x y z
N MET A 1 0.07 5.58 -3.27
CA MET A 1 0.44 5.85 -1.87
C MET A 1 1.95 5.85 -1.67
N GLN A 2 2.69 4.77 -2.02
CA GLN A 2 4.17 4.72 -1.90
C GLN A 2 4.88 5.97 -2.44
N GLU A 3 4.67 6.29 -3.73
CA GLU A 3 5.27 7.48 -4.36
C GLU A 3 4.91 8.79 -3.66
N HIS A 4 3.67 8.94 -3.18
CA HIS A 4 3.23 10.11 -2.42
C HIS A 4 4.02 10.26 -1.11
N LEU A 5 4.20 9.17 -0.37
CA LEU A 5 4.97 9.16 0.88
C LEU A 5 6.46 9.39 0.63
N LEU A 6 7.04 8.80 -0.42
CA LEU A 6 8.45 9.02 -0.78
C LEU A 6 8.69 10.46 -1.26
N ASN A 7 7.76 11.06 -2.01
CA ASN A 7 7.85 12.48 -2.39
C ASN A 7 7.71 13.40 -1.17
N ALA A 8 6.80 13.09 -0.24
CA ALA A 8 6.69 13.83 1.02
C ALA A 8 7.98 13.73 1.85
N HIS A 9 8.59 12.53 1.91
CA HIS A 9 9.85 12.30 2.62
C HIS A 9 11.01 13.08 1.96
N LEU A 10 11.12 13.06 0.63
CA LEU A 10 12.11 13.86 -0.09
C LEU A 10 11.97 15.36 0.13
N ALA A 11 10.74 15.87 0.11
CA ALA A 11 10.49 17.28 0.40
C ALA A 11 10.92 17.63 1.84
N HIS A 12 10.59 16.76 2.81
CA HIS A 12 11.00 16.92 4.20
C HIS A 12 12.54 16.94 4.35
N GLU A 13 13.25 15.95 3.80
CA GLU A 13 14.71 15.86 3.86
C GLU A 13 15.44 17.00 3.13
N SER A 14 14.78 17.62 2.15
CA SER A 14 15.29 18.80 1.44
C SER A 14 14.92 20.13 2.09
N GLY A 15 14.17 20.13 3.21
CA GLY A 15 13.70 21.33 3.89
C GLY A 15 12.67 22.13 3.08
N ARG A 16 11.91 21.46 2.22
CA ARG A 16 10.98 22.05 1.25
C ARG A 16 9.54 21.63 1.52
N ALA A 17 8.61 22.49 1.09
CA ALA A 17 7.19 22.18 1.19
C ALA A 17 6.85 21.15 0.12
N PHE A 18 6.29 20.02 0.51
CA PHE A 18 5.77 19.07 -0.46
C PHE A 18 4.52 19.66 -1.14
N VAL A 19 4.52 19.71 -2.47
CA VAL A 19 3.35 20.11 -3.23
C VAL A 19 2.65 18.85 -3.73
N TYR A 20 1.45 18.60 -3.22
CA TYR A 20 0.69 17.42 -3.61
C TYR A 20 -0.51 17.77 -4.50
N ASN A 21 -0.81 16.84 -5.40
CA ASN A 21 -2.02 16.82 -6.19
C ASN A 21 -3.03 15.87 -5.54
N ASN A 22 -4.31 16.10 -5.80
CA ASN A 22 -5.34 15.11 -5.50
C ASN A 22 -5.12 13.87 -6.38
N TYR A 23 -5.54 12.70 -5.87
CA TYR A 23 -5.57 11.50 -6.71
C TYR A 23 -6.47 11.79 -7.91
N THR A 24 -5.96 11.57 -9.12
CA THR A 24 -6.63 12.00 -10.35
C THR A 24 -6.72 10.81 -11.31
N TRP A 25 -7.94 10.36 -11.58
CA TRP A 25 -8.26 9.32 -12.58
C TRP A 25 -8.15 9.86 -14.00
N ASN A 26 -8.63 11.09 -14.22
CA ASN A 26 -8.65 11.75 -15.51
C ASN A 26 -8.27 13.23 -15.36
N LYS A 27 -7.39 13.71 -16.24
CA LYS A 27 -6.82 15.06 -16.22
C LYS A 27 -7.53 16.04 -17.17
N ASP A 28 -8.56 15.60 -17.89
CA ASP A 28 -9.32 16.45 -18.83
C ASP A 28 -10.15 17.57 -18.18
N GLY A 29 -10.18 17.62 -16.84
CA GLY A 29 -10.91 18.62 -16.06
C GLY A 29 -12.36 18.23 -15.72
N SER A 30 -12.84 17.07 -16.18
CA SER A 30 -14.13 16.52 -15.79
C SER A 30 -14.21 16.24 -14.29
N ASP A 31 -15.40 16.38 -13.70
CA ASP A 31 -15.64 15.98 -12.31
C ASP A 31 -15.87 14.47 -12.15
N TYR A 32 -16.31 13.80 -13.23
CA TYR A 32 -16.59 12.38 -13.25
C TYR A 32 -15.97 11.70 -14.47
N THR A 33 -15.50 10.47 -14.29
CA THR A 33 -14.95 9.59 -15.32
C THR A 33 -15.81 8.32 -15.39
N GLU A 34 -16.02 7.79 -16.59
CA GLU A 34 -16.65 6.49 -16.76
C GLU A 34 -15.62 5.37 -16.57
N TYR A 35 -15.92 4.42 -15.68
CA TYR A 35 -15.11 3.24 -15.43
C TYR A 35 -16.02 2.01 -15.30
N ASN A 36 -15.82 1.03 -16.19
CA ASN A 36 -16.63 -0.20 -16.25
C ASN A 36 -18.15 0.04 -16.27
N GLY A 37 -18.61 1.05 -17.02
CA GLY A 37 -20.03 1.40 -17.13
C GLY A 37 -20.62 2.14 -15.93
N HIS A 38 -19.78 2.62 -15.01
CA HIS A 38 -20.17 3.43 -13.86
C HIS A 38 -19.44 4.77 -13.85
N LEU A 39 -20.12 5.83 -13.40
CA LEU A 39 -19.47 7.11 -13.12
C LEU A 39 -18.76 7.05 -11.78
N ILE A 40 -17.48 7.42 -11.80
CA ILE A 40 -16.64 7.60 -10.60
C ILE A 40 -16.11 9.04 -10.55
N PRO A 41 -15.83 9.60 -9.36
CA PRO A 41 -15.16 10.90 -9.28
C PRO A 41 -13.83 10.89 -10.01
N SER A 42 -13.59 11.86 -10.89
CA SER A 42 -12.32 12.00 -11.60
C SER A 42 -11.17 12.36 -10.65
N ARG A 43 -11.49 12.93 -9.48
CA ARG A 43 -10.52 13.40 -8.49
C ARG A 43 -10.95 13.00 -7.08
N ILE A 44 -10.02 12.48 -6.29
CA ILE A 44 -10.20 12.15 -4.88
C ILE A 44 -9.18 12.96 -4.07
N PRO A 45 -9.62 13.80 -3.12
CA PRO A 45 -8.70 14.53 -2.25
C PRO A 45 -7.74 13.60 -1.52
N ILE A 46 -6.45 13.94 -1.45
CA ILE A 46 -5.50 13.14 -0.66
C ILE A 46 -5.92 13.06 0.81
N THR A 47 -6.55 14.11 1.33
CA THR A 47 -7.12 14.17 2.69
C THR A 47 -8.27 13.18 2.91
N ALA A 48 -8.90 12.67 1.84
CA ALA A 48 -9.88 11.59 1.92
C ALA A 48 -9.21 10.21 2.02
N LEU A 49 -7.91 10.10 1.74
CA LEU A 49 -7.12 8.86 1.81
C LEU A 49 -6.22 8.80 3.04
N LEU A 50 -5.57 9.92 3.40
CA LEU A 50 -4.62 9.94 4.51
C LEU A 50 -4.60 11.30 5.22
N ARG A 51 -4.10 11.27 6.45
CA ARG A 51 -3.84 12.37 7.37
C ARG A 51 -2.38 12.33 7.80
N GLY A 52 -1.95 13.35 8.52
CA GLY A 52 -0.55 13.60 8.85
C GLY A 52 0.13 14.58 7.89
N PRO A 53 1.42 14.86 8.11
CA PRO A 53 2.14 15.90 7.39
C PRO A 53 2.17 15.74 5.87
N ALA A 54 2.16 14.50 5.38
CA ALA A 54 2.09 14.19 3.95
C ALA A 54 0.78 14.63 3.27
N ALA A 55 -0.26 14.96 4.04
CA ALA A 55 -1.54 15.52 3.57
C ALA A 55 -1.75 16.98 4.01
N GLY A 56 -0.70 17.67 4.49
CA GLY A 56 -0.76 19.08 4.88
C GLY A 56 -1.12 19.37 6.34
N GLU A 57 -1.24 18.35 7.20
CA GLU A 57 -1.30 18.57 8.64
C GLU A 57 0.06 19.09 9.18
N PRO A 58 0.10 19.71 10.38
CA PRO A 58 1.35 20.18 10.97
C PRO A 58 2.37 19.06 11.21
N TRP A 59 3.66 19.37 11.07
CA TRP A 59 4.75 18.52 11.54
C TRP A 59 4.78 18.45 13.07
N PRO A 60 5.48 17.46 13.67
CA PRO A 60 5.70 17.40 15.10
C PRO A 60 6.31 18.68 15.68
N PRO A 61 6.05 19.02 16.96
CA PRO A 61 6.65 20.17 17.60
C PRO A 61 8.18 20.18 17.48
N GLY A 62 8.74 21.30 17.03
CA GLY A 62 10.20 21.46 16.86
C GLY A 62 10.72 21.07 15.47
N ASP A 63 9.91 20.47 14.61
CA ASP A 63 10.28 20.22 13.21
C ASP A 63 10.19 21.54 12.40
N PRO A 64 11.29 22.01 11.78
CA PRO A 64 11.31 23.26 11.05
C PRO A 64 10.80 23.13 9.60
N ALA A 65 10.46 21.92 9.14
CA ALA A 65 10.03 21.71 7.77
C ALA A 65 8.74 22.50 7.47
N PRO A 66 8.64 23.12 6.27
CA PRO A 66 7.41 23.78 5.87
C PRO A 66 6.30 22.74 5.59
N ARG A 67 5.04 23.10 5.90
CA ARG A 67 3.90 22.20 5.67
C ARG A 67 3.73 21.85 4.19
N ALA A 68 3.27 20.63 3.94
CA ALA A 68 2.82 20.25 2.60
C ALA A 68 1.60 21.10 2.18
N VAL A 69 1.51 21.42 0.89
CA VAL A 69 0.47 22.29 0.34
C VAL A 69 -0.14 21.70 -0.92
N VAL A 70 -1.43 21.98 -1.14
CA VAL A 70 -2.11 21.63 -2.39
C VAL A 70 -1.55 22.44 -3.55
N LYS A 71 -1.49 21.83 -4.75
CA LYS A 71 -1.03 22.49 -5.99
C LYS A 71 -1.70 23.85 -6.24
N ALA A 72 -3.01 23.95 -6.00
CA ALA A 72 -3.76 25.21 -6.17
C ALA A 72 -3.30 26.36 -5.26
N TYR A 73 -2.73 26.07 -4.09
CA TYR A 73 -2.12 27.08 -3.23
C TYR A 73 -0.72 27.43 -3.74
N TRP A 74 0.06 26.42 -4.13
CA TRP A 74 1.39 26.61 -4.69
C TRP A 74 1.34 27.47 -5.97
N ASP A 75 0.36 27.28 -6.85
CA ASP A 75 0.20 28.06 -8.09
C ASP A 75 0.04 29.57 -7.83
N LYS A 76 -0.53 29.94 -6.67
CA LYS A 76 -0.67 31.35 -6.27
C LYS A 76 0.62 31.92 -5.69
N VAL A 77 1.42 31.10 -5.01
CA VAL A 77 2.65 31.52 -4.31
C VAL A 77 3.88 31.45 -5.21
N CYS A 78 3.87 30.55 -6.19
CA CYS A 78 4.95 30.23 -7.11
C CYS A 78 4.46 30.30 -8.57
N PRO A 79 4.02 31.48 -9.08
CA PRO A 79 3.47 31.59 -10.44
C PRO A 79 4.51 31.32 -11.53
N GLU A 80 5.80 31.56 -11.24
CA GLU A 80 6.93 31.37 -12.15
C GLU A 80 7.96 30.42 -11.52
N PRO A 81 7.67 29.12 -11.45
CA PRO A 81 8.56 28.14 -10.84
C PRO A 81 9.79 27.89 -11.73
N HIS A 82 10.89 27.50 -11.10
CA HIS A 82 12.01 26.90 -11.84
C HIS A 82 11.59 25.50 -12.28
N ARG A 83 11.46 25.30 -13.59
CA ARG A 83 11.07 24.01 -14.18
C ARG A 83 12.30 23.23 -14.61
N MET A 84 12.37 21.98 -14.19
CA MET A 84 13.47 21.09 -14.54
C MET A 84 12.97 19.71 -14.94
N MET A 85 13.79 19.01 -15.72
CA MET A 85 13.60 17.58 -16.02
C MET A 85 14.27 16.76 -14.91
N SER A 86 13.65 15.65 -14.49
CA SER A 86 14.25 14.77 -13.46
C SER A 86 15.52 14.08 -14.00
N GLU A 87 15.51 13.84 -15.29
CA GLU A 87 16.58 13.51 -16.19
C GLU A 87 17.85 14.37 -16.03
N GLU A 88 17.77 15.61 -15.55
CA GLU A 88 18.99 16.40 -15.29
C GLU A 88 19.92 15.72 -14.26
N LEU A 89 19.39 14.76 -13.49
CA LEU A 89 20.13 13.88 -12.60
C LEU A 89 20.42 12.49 -13.21
N PHE A 90 20.44 12.35 -14.54
CA PHE A 90 20.76 11.10 -15.30
C PHE A 90 22.05 10.38 -14.89
N LYS A 91 22.90 11.01 -14.09
CA LYS A 91 24.10 10.38 -13.52
C LYS A 91 23.79 9.38 -12.40
N ILE A 92 22.55 9.33 -11.91
CA ILE A 92 22.11 8.28 -11.00
C ILE A 92 22.13 6.96 -11.77
N ASP A 93 22.86 5.97 -11.26
CA ASP A 93 22.92 4.63 -11.83
C ASP A 93 21.48 4.10 -12.06
N ALA A 94 21.24 3.49 -13.22
CA ALA A 94 19.97 2.86 -13.53
C ALA A 94 19.56 1.85 -12.46
N ASP A 95 20.54 1.27 -11.73
CA ASP A 95 20.38 0.31 -10.64
C ASP A 95 20.48 0.93 -9.22
N ALA A 96 20.65 2.24 -9.10
CA ALA A 96 20.77 2.93 -7.81
C ALA A 96 19.60 2.61 -6.87
N ASP A 97 19.90 2.36 -5.60
CA ASP A 97 18.85 2.17 -4.59
C ASP A 97 18.13 3.50 -4.28
N ALA A 98 16.97 3.40 -3.64
CA ALA A 98 16.16 4.58 -3.32
C ALA A 98 16.83 5.53 -2.31
N GLY A 99 17.78 5.05 -1.51
CA GLY A 99 18.56 5.89 -0.60
C GLY A 99 19.54 6.78 -1.35
N GLU A 100 20.21 6.27 -2.37
CA GLU A 100 21.05 7.06 -3.27
C GLU A 100 20.24 8.08 -4.08
N VAL A 101 19.08 7.66 -4.61
CA VAL A 101 18.14 8.57 -5.29
C VAL A 101 17.73 9.70 -4.35
N LEU A 102 17.35 9.39 -3.11
CA LEU A 102 16.98 10.39 -2.09
C LEU A 102 18.11 11.39 -1.86
N ARG A 103 19.33 10.92 -1.55
CA ARG A 103 20.48 11.80 -1.27
C ARG A 103 20.77 12.74 -2.44
N THR A 104 20.83 12.19 -3.65
CA THR A 104 21.13 12.95 -4.87
C THR A 104 20.09 14.05 -5.11
N TRP A 105 18.80 13.70 -4.94
CA TRP A 105 17.72 14.68 -5.06
C TRP A 105 17.76 15.73 -3.96
N VAL A 106 18.02 15.36 -2.71
CA VAL A 106 18.15 16.32 -1.59
C VAL A 106 19.28 17.31 -1.86
N GLU A 107 20.45 16.85 -2.29
CA GLU A 107 21.59 17.69 -2.64
C GLU A 107 21.24 18.65 -3.78
N LYS A 108 20.65 18.15 -4.87
CA LYS A 108 20.22 18.98 -5.99
C LYS A 108 19.19 20.01 -5.55
N LEU A 109 18.14 19.59 -4.84
CA LEU A 109 17.08 20.48 -4.40
C LEU A 109 17.60 21.60 -3.49
N LYS A 110 18.63 21.37 -2.66
CA LYS A 110 19.22 22.43 -1.83
C LYS A 110 19.91 23.55 -2.64
N THR A 111 20.30 23.28 -3.88
CA THR A 111 20.94 24.27 -4.78
C THR A 111 19.96 25.11 -5.59
N LEU A 112 18.68 24.70 -5.62
CA LEU A 112 17.67 25.30 -6.48
C LEU A 112 16.92 26.45 -5.78
N PRO A 113 16.27 27.35 -6.55
CA PRO A 113 15.45 28.41 -5.98
C PRO A 113 14.26 27.85 -5.16
N ARG A 114 13.55 28.75 -4.48
CA ARG A 114 12.42 28.40 -3.59
C ARG A 114 11.35 27.55 -4.27
N CYS A 115 10.93 27.95 -5.47
CA CYS A 115 9.87 27.29 -6.22
C CYS A 115 10.47 26.41 -7.31
N VAL A 116 10.30 25.10 -7.20
CA VAL A 116 10.77 24.10 -8.18
C VAL A 116 9.59 23.25 -8.62
N GLU A 117 9.49 23.01 -9.92
CA GLU A 117 8.53 22.11 -10.53
C GLU A 117 9.28 21.10 -11.40
N ILE A 118 9.08 19.82 -11.11
CA ILE A 118 9.50 18.76 -12.03
C ILE A 118 8.43 18.69 -13.10
N LYS A 119 8.84 18.78 -14.36
CA LYS A 119 7.89 18.81 -15.47
C LYS A 119 7.10 17.51 -15.57
N GLU A 120 5.88 17.60 -16.07
CA GLU A 120 4.97 16.45 -16.18
C GLU A 120 5.46 15.40 -17.19
N ASP A 121 6.21 15.82 -18.21
CA ASP A 121 6.84 14.95 -19.21
C ASP A 121 8.20 14.39 -18.77
N ALA A 122 8.66 14.72 -17.55
CA ALA A 122 9.86 14.15 -16.97
C ALA A 122 9.62 12.76 -16.40
N ALA A 123 10.68 11.96 -16.34
CA ALA A 123 10.66 10.67 -15.66
C ALA A 123 10.27 10.83 -14.18
N GLN A 124 9.57 9.85 -13.65
CA GLN A 124 9.24 9.83 -12.22
C GLN A 124 10.53 9.75 -11.40
N ILE A 125 10.63 10.56 -10.34
CA ILE A 125 11.73 10.47 -9.36
C ILE A 125 11.81 9.06 -8.78
N TRP A 126 10.66 8.54 -8.35
CA TRP A 126 10.48 7.19 -7.84
C TRP A 126 9.82 6.34 -8.94
N ASN A 127 10.63 5.79 -9.82
CA ASN A 127 10.09 5.02 -10.95
C ASN A 127 9.61 3.62 -10.52
N ILE A 128 8.89 2.97 -11.43
CA ILE A 128 8.34 1.62 -11.22
C ILE A 128 9.42 0.56 -10.93
N TRP A 129 10.65 0.74 -11.38
CA TRP A 129 11.75 -0.22 -11.16
C TRP A 129 12.28 -0.19 -9.74
N VAL A 130 12.27 1.00 -9.12
CA VAL A 130 12.54 1.15 -7.68
C VAL A 130 11.48 0.40 -6.88
N PHE A 131 10.19 0.60 -7.17
CA PHE A 131 9.10 -0.08 -6.45
C PHE A 131 8.96 -1.56 -6.80
N GLY A 132 9.44 -2.00 -7.95
CA GLY A 132 9.38 -3.40 -8.43
C GLY A 132 10.58 -4.25 -7.99
N SER A 133 11.44 -3.75 -7.10
CA SER A 133 12.66 -4.45 -6.69
C SER A 133 13.05 -4.11 -5.25
N LYS A 134 14.07 -4.79 -4.71
CA LYS A 134 14.67 -4.51 -3.40
C LYS A 134 15.30 -3.11 -3.31
N ARG A 135 15.48 -2.40 -4.42
CA ARG A 135 16.08 -1.06 -4.47
C ARG A 135 15.33 -0.06 -3.59
N VAL A 136 14.01 -0.18 -3.45
CA VAL A 136 13.26 0.71 -2.55
C VAL A 136 13.70 0.58 -1.09
N LEU A 137 14.24 -0.58 -0.67
CA LEU A 137 14.63 -0.80 0.72
C LEU A 137 15.84 0.04 1.15
N GLY A 138 16.62 0.58 0.20
CA GLY A 138 17.74 1.49 0.52
C GLY A 138 17.31 2.78 1.23
N ILE A 139 16.04 3.19 1.10
CA ILE A 139 15.48 4.36 1.81
C ILE A 139 14.88 4.01 3.18
N TRP A 140 14.81 2.73 3.53
CA TRP A 140 13.94 2.26 4.60
C TRP A 140 14.26 2.89 5.96
N GLU A 141 15.52 2.94 6.35
CA GLU A 141 15.92 3.46 7.66
C GLU A 141 15.58 4.94 7.84
N SER A 142 15.79 5.78 6.81
CA SER A 142 15.38 7.19 6.88
C SER A 142 13.86 7.34 6.81
N LEU A 143 13.20 6.56 5.96
CA LEU A 143 11.76 6.64 5.75
C LEU A 143 10.98 6.21 7.00
N LYS A 144 11.36 5.08 7.63
CA LYS A 144 10.73 4.55 8.85
C LYS A 144 10.73 5.57 9.99
N ASN A 145 11.84 6.30 10.14
CA ASN A 145 12.03 7.29 11.19
C ASN A 145 11.48 8.68 10.81
N SER A 146 11.07 8.90 9.56
CA SER A 146 10.56 10.18 9.10
C SER A 146 9.21 10.51 9.74
N PRO A 147 8.97 11.79 10.11
CA PRO A 147 7.64 12.29 10.48
C PRO A 147 6.55 11.98 9.45
N VAL A 148 6.90 11.78 8.18
CA VAL A 148 5.96 11.34 7.14
C VAL A 148 5.32 9.98 7.47
N ILE A 149 6.08 9.07 8.09
CA ILE A 149 5.63 7.72 8.45
C ILE A 149 5.19 7.65 9.90
N THR A 150 5.93 8.25 10.83
CA THR A 150 5.59 8.19 12.27
C THR A 150 4.28 8.92 12.60
N GLU A 151 4.00 10.02 11.88
CA GLU A 151 2.73 10.77 11.97
C GLU A 151 1.70 10.33 10.92
N PHE A 152 1.96 9.27 10.14
CA PHE A 152 0.98 8.76 9.18
C PHE A 152 -0.32 8.38 9.88
N ARG A 153 -1.44 8.84 9.31
CA ARG A 153 -2.79 8.44 9.72
C ARG A 153 -3.64 8.19 8.48
N TRP A 154 -4.60 7.28 8.59
CA TRP A 154 -5.68 7.15 7.63
C TRP A 154 -6.66 8.32 7.78
N SER A 155 -7.39 8.64 6.73
CA SER A 155 -8.43 9.67 6.82
C SER A 155 -9.56 9.25 7.76
N GLN A 156 -10.28 10.24 8.32
CA GLN A 156 -11.47 9.96 9.13
C GLN A 156 -12.50 9.13 8.35
N LEU A 157 -12.64 9.38 7.04
CA LEU A 157 -13.53 8.63 6.15
C LEU A 157 -13.22 7.12 6.16
N ILE A 158 -11.93 6.76 6.15
CA ILE A 158 -11.45 5.38 6.20
C ILE A 158 -11.60 4.79 7.61
N GLU A 159 -11.25 5.56 8.65
CA GLU A 159 -11.38 5.13 10.04
C GLU A 159 -12.84 4.88 10.43
N ASP A 160 -13.78 5.69 9.93
CA ASP A 160 -15.23 5.49 10.10
C ASP A 160 -15.71 4.25 9.36
N GLY A 161 -15.20 4.01 8.15
CA GLY A 161 -15.51 2.82 7.35
C GLY A 161 -15.06 1.55 8.05
N PHE A 162 -13.84 1.57 8.61
CA PHE A 162 -13.32 0.49 9.46
C PHE A 162 -14.20 0.30 10.71
N THR A 163 -14.51 1.38 11.44
CA THR A 163 -15.25 1.32 12.70
C THR A 163 -16.65 0.75 12.51
N ARG A 164 -17.35 1.17 11.44
CA ARG A 164 -18.68 0.66 11.09
C ARG A 164 -18.68 -0.85 10.81
N ASN A 165 -17.59 -1.36 10.23
CA ASN A 165 -17.48 -2.75 9.77
C ASN A 165 -16.69 -3.66 10.72
N ARG A 166 -16.19 -3.14 11.84
CA ARG A 166 -15.33 -3.87 12.78
C ARG A 166 -15.92 -5.18 13.31
N HIS A 167 -17.25 -5.23 13.45
CA HIS A 167 -17.98 -6.44 13.84
C HIS A 167 -17.75 -7.63 12.88
N LEU A 168 -17.31 -7.41 11.64
CA LEU A 168 -17.03 -8.48 10.69
C LEU A 168 -15.76 -9.28 11.02
N PHE A 169 -14.80 -8.66 11.72
CA PHE A 169 -13.44 -9.20 11.87
C PHE A 169 -12.84 -9.06 13.28
N MET A 170 -13.58 -8.49 14.23
CA MET A 170 -13.17 -8.43 15.63
C MET A 170 -14.35 -8.56 16.59
N HIS A 171 -14.08 -9.13 17.78
CA HIS A 171 -15.05 -9.21 18.86
C HIS A 171 -15.26 -7.82 19.48
N THR A 172 -16.44 -7.25 19.28
CA THR A 172 -16.86 -5.99 19.89
C THR A 172 -17.54 -6.27 21.22
N ASN A 173 -16.90 -5.94 22.34
CA ASN A 173 -17.55 -5.90 23.64
C ASN A 173 -17.76 -4.43 24.02
N TRP A 174 -19.00 -4.05 24.30
CA TRP A 174 -19.39 -2.69 24.66
C TRP A 174 -18.59 -2.16 25.87
N LEU A 175 -18.25 -3.03 26.85
CA LEU A 175 -17.38 -2.67 27.98
C LEU A 175 -15.97 -2.28 27.52
N ARG A 176 -15.42 -2.95 26.50
CA ARG A 176 -14.09 -2.67 25.97
C ARG A 176 -14.03 -1.34 25.22
N ASP A 177 -15.15 -0.95 24.60
CA ASP A 177 -15.32 0.35 23.94
C ASP A 177 -15.45 1.50 24.96
N LEU A 178 -15.95 1.24 26.17
CA LEU A 178 -16.08 2.21 27.26
C LEU A 178 -14.79 2.38 28.10
N ILE A 179 -14.01 1.31 28.24
CA ILE A 179 -12.85 1.26 29.16
C ILE A 179 -11.53 1.51 28.44
N SER A 180 -11.46 1.33 27.12
CA SER A 180 -10.27 1.73 26.36
C SER A 180 -10.27 3.26 26.24
N PRO A 181 -9.35 4.00 26.90
CA PRO A 181 -9.23 5.42 26.66
C PRO A 181 -8.91 5.66 25.17
N PRO A 182 -9.18 6.85 24.62
CA PRO A 182 -8.71 7.26 23.29
C PRO A 182 -7.17 7.42 23.22
N SER A 183 -6.41 6.66 24.02
CA SER A 183 -4.96 6.50 23.87
C SER A 183 -4.66 5.08 23.37
N ALA A 184 -4.94 4.85 22.09
CA ALA A 184 -4.34 3.79 21.30
C ALA A 184 -3.63 4.50 20.14
N TYR A 185 -2.33 4.28 19.97
CA TYR A 185 -1.68 4.64 18.71
C TYR A 185 -2.46 3.91 17.61
N PRO A 186 -3.16 4.58 16.67
CA PRO A 186 -4.54 4.19 16.37
C PRO A 186 -4.73 2.88 15.57
N TYR A 187 -3.64 2.19 15.22
CA TYR A 187 -3.67 0.97 14.41
C TYR A 187 -2.94 -0.18 15.12
N ASP A 188 -3.22 -0.37 16.41
CA ASP A 188 -2.81 -1.56 17.15
C ASP A 188 -3.33 -2.84 16.48
N VAL A 189 -2.50 -3.89 16.59
CA VAL A 189 -2.79 -5.23 16.10
C VAL A 189 -4.07 -5.78 16.72
N ILE A 190 -4.86 -6.48 15.92
CA ILE A 190 -6.11 -7.14 16.27
C ILE A 190 -5.81 -8.61 16.53
N PRO A 191 -5.79 -9.07 17.80
CA PRO A 191 -5.49 -10.45 18.11
C PRO A 191 -6.51 -11.41 17.48
N GLY A 192 -5.99 -12.49 16.92
CA GLY A 192 -6.77 -13.55 16.28
C GLY A 192 -7.28 -13.24 14.87
N LEU A 193 -6.94 -12.10 14.27
CA LEU A 193 -7.34 -11.75 12.90
C LEU A 193 -6.29 -12.19 11.86
N LEU A 194 -6.72 -12.99 10.89
CA LEU A 194 -6.03 -13.29 9.65
C LEU A 194 -6.62 -12.45 8.51
N ALA A 195 -5.83 -11.56 7.91
CA ALA A 195 -6.23 -10.84 6.70
C ALA A 195 -5.67 -11.54 5.46
N LEU A 196 -6.49 -11.73 4.43
CA LEU A 196 -6.11 -12.35 3.16
C LEU A 196 -6.27 -11.33 2.05
N HIS A 197 -5.18 -10.88 1.43
CA HIS A 197 -5.27 -10.01 0.26
C HIS A 197 -5.18 -10.82 -1.03
N ILE A 198 -6.32 -10.96 -1.71
CA ILE A 198 -6.49 -11.83 -2.87
C ILE A 198 -6.97 -10.99 -4.07
N ARG A 199 -6.10 -10.86 -5.07
CA ARG A 199 -6.43 -10.21 -6.34
C ARG A 199 -7.08 -11.20 -7.31
N ARG A 200 -8.17 -10.77 -7.91
CA ARG A 200 -9.01 -11.48 -8.89
C ARG A 200 -9.35 -10.54 -10.04
N GLY A 201 -10.34 -10.90 -10.86
CA GLY A 201 -10.79 -10.07 -11.98
C GLY A 201 -9.77 -10.04 -13.10
N ASP A 202 -9.41 -8.85 -13.56
CA ASP A 202 -8.39 -8.59 -14.58
C ASP A 202 -6.96 -9.03 -14.20
N PHE A 203 -6.75 -9.36 -12.92
CA PHE A 203 -5.42 -9.60 -12.38
C PHE A 203 -4.70 -10.85 -12.91
N GLU A 204 -5.42 -11.81 -13.49
CA GLU A 204 -4.77 -12.96 -14.17
C GLU A 204 -3.85 -12.48 -15.30
N GLY A 205 -4.31 -11.52 -16.11
CA GLY A 205 -3.51 -10.91 -17.17
C GLY A 205 -2.26 -10.21 -16.63
N HIS A 206 -2.36 -9.57 -15.46
CA HIS A 206 -1.20 -8.99 -14.77
C HIS A 206 -0.21 -10.05 -14.31
N CYS A 207 -0.68 -11.19 -13.79
CA CYS A 207 0.20 -12.29 -13.40
C CYS A 207 0.96 -12.88 -14.59
N LEU A 208 0.30 -13.02 -15.74
CA LEU A 208 0.97 -13.44 -16.97
C LEU A 208 1.99 -12.40 -17.46
N HIS A 209 1.70 -11.11 -17.28
CA HIS A 209 2.66 -10.05 -17.58
C HIS A 209 3.89 -10.14 -16.67
N PHE A 210 3.72 -10.35 -15.36
CA PHE A 210 4.85 -10.56 -14.45
C PHE A 210 5.69 -11.77 -14.84
N ALA A 211 5.04 -12.85 -15.29
CA ALA A 211 5.74 -14.03 -15.80
C ALA A 211 6.59 -13.71 -17.04
N ARG A 212 6.05 -12.97 -18.01
CA ARG A 212 6.75 -12.60 -19.25
C ARG A 212 8.00 -11.76 -19.00
N TRP A 213 7.94 -10.88 -18.00
CA TRP A 213 9.00 -9.93 -17.70
C TRP A 213 9.85 -10.32 -16.50
N SER A 214 9.69 -11.54 -16.00
CA SER A 214 10.44 -12.08 -14.86
C SER A 214 10.44 -11.12 -13.66
N SER A 215 9.28 -10.53 -13.39
CA SER A 215 9.13 -9.51 -12.36
C SER A 215 9.38 -10.08 -10.97
N GLN A 216 10.05 -9.32 -10.12
CA GLN A 216 10.13 -9.61 -8.69
C GLN A 216 8.85 -9.17 -7.98
N TRP A 217 8.74 -9.50 -6.69
CA TRP A 217 7.74 -8.90 -5.82
C TRP A 217 7.94 -7.38 -5.69
N ASN A 218 6.87 -6.68 -5.29
CA ASN A 218 6.97 -5.27 -4.98
C ASN A 218 7.95 -5.05 -3.80
N GLY A 219 8.73 -3.97 -3.83
CA GLY A 219 9.95 -3.84 -3.03
C GLY A 219 9.77 -3.93 -1.51
N PHE A 220 8.73 -3.32 -0.92
CA PHE A 220 8.48 -3.47 0.53
C PHE A 220 7.88 -4.85 0.90
N ASN A 221 7.59 -5.72 -0.05
CA ASN A 221 7.32 -7.15 0.21
C ASN A 221 8.61 -7.99 0.21
N GLN A 222 9.78 -7.37 0.09
CA GLN A 222 11.06 -8.07 -0.07
C GLN A 222 12.07 -7.78 1.06
N PHE A 223 11.62 -7.25 2.20
CA PHE A 223 12.46 -7.13 3.39
C PHE A 223 13.16 -8.45 3.71
N PRO A 224 14.47 -8.45 4.00
CA PRO A 224 15.22 -9.68 4.30
C PRO A 224 14.67 -10.48 5.49
N GLU A 225 14.02 -9.82 6.43
CA GLU A 225 13.44 -10.42 7.65
C GLU A 225 12.10 -11.13 7.38
N LEU A 226 11.49 -10.94 6.21
CA LEU A 226 10.23 -11.59 5.87
C LEU A 226 10.45 -13.08 5.62
N PRO A 227 9.53 -13.95 6.10
CA PRO A 227 9.73 -15.39 6.04
C PRO A 227 9.58 -15.98 4.64
N ASP A 228 8.76 -15.36 3.78
CA ASP A 228 8.57 -15.84 2.42
C ASP A 228 9.35 -14.95 1.46
N HIS A 229 9.92 -15.57 0.43
CA HIS A 229 10.66 -14.90 -0.63
C HIS A 229 10.25 -15.48 -1.99
N PHE A 230 10.42 -14.68 -3.03
CA PHE A 230 10.20 -15.11 -4.40
C PHE A 230 11.46 -14.90 -5.22
N VAL A 231 11.88 -15.98 -5.87
CA VAL A 231 12.95 -15.97 -6.86
C VAL A 231 12.30 -16.19 -8.21
N PRO A 232 12.37 -15.23 -9.15
CA PRO A 232 11.86 -15.42 -10.50
C PRO A 232 12.43 -16.71 -11.13
N PRO A 233 11.57 -17.59 -11.67
CA PRO A 233 12.03 -18.76 -12.41
C PRO A 233 12.78 -18.35 -13.70
N PRO A 234 13.60 -19.24 -14.28
CA PRO A 234 14.27 -18.98 -15.55
C PRO A 234 13.29 -18.60 -16.67
N THR A 235 13.70 -17.65 -17.51
CA THR A 235 12.90 -17.15 -18.63
C THR A 235 13.09 -18.04 -19.86
N ALA A 236 12.12 -18.04 -20.78
CA ALA A 236 12.26 -18.71 -22.08
C ALA A 236 12.94 -17.80 -23.13
N GLY A 237 13.04 -16.51 -22.83
CA GLY A 237 13.50 -15.46 -23.72
C GLY A 237 13.07 -14.09 -23.19
N TRP A 238 13.37 -13.02 -23.94
CA TRP A 238 12.92 -11.68 -23.58
C TRP A 238 11.41 -11.53 -23.83
N GLY A 239 10.63 -11.26 -22.78
CA GLY A 239 9.18 -11.16 -22.88
C GLY A 239 8.46 -12.52 -22.94
N GLU A 240 9.16 -13.62 -22.68
CA GLU A 240 8.65 -14.98 -22.74
C GLU A 240 8.88 -15.74 -21.43
N TYR A 241 7.89 -16.56 -21.05
CA TYR A 241 7.98 -17.48 -19.90
C TYR A 241 7.97 -18.93 -20.38
N THR A 242 8.54 -19.83 -19.57
CA THR A 242 8.28 -21.26 -19.71
C THR A 242 6.91 -21.61 -19.11
N GLU A 243 6.32 -22.73 -19.51
CA GLU A 243 5.05 -23.20 -18.91
C GLU A 243 5.19 -23.47 -17.40
N GLU A 244 6.34 -23.98 -16.97
CA GLU A 244 6.66 -24.14 -15.55
C GLU A 244 6.76 -22.77 -14.85
N GLY A 245 7.46 -21.81 -15.44
CA GLY A 245 7.57 -20.46 -14.91
C GLY A 245 6.22 -19.78 -14.77
N LYS A 246 5.36 -19.89 -15.79
CA LYS A 246 3.97 -19.41 -15.73
C LYS A 246 3.22 -19.95 -14.52
N ASN A 247 3.29 -21.26 -14.30
CA ASN A 247 2.58 -21.92 -13.20
C ASN A 247 3.12 -21.49 -11.83
N ILE A 248 4.43 -21.28 -11.71
CA ILE A 248 5.04 -20.69 -10.51
C ILE A 248 4.47 -19.29 -10.25
N TYR A 249 4.45 -18.40 -11.26
CA TYR A 249 3.86 -17.07 -11.10
C TYR A 249 2.38 -17.13 -10.72
N LEU A 250 1.57 -17.98 -11.38
CA LEU A 250 0.15 -18.12 -11.07
C LEU A 250 -0.08 -18.61 -9.63
N LYS A 251 0.75 -19.52 -9.11
CA LYS A 251 0.67 -19.96 -7.71
C LYS A 251 0.86 -18.82 -6.70
N HIS A 252 1.79 -17.90 -6.96
CA HIS A 252 2.08 -16.77 -6.06
C HIS A 252 1.22 -15.52 -6.32
N CYS A 253 0.71 -15.37 -7.54
CA CYS A 253 0.03 -14.16 -7.99
C CYS A 253 -1.50 -14.33 -8.10
N PHE A 254 -1.95 -15.53 -8.46
CA PHE A 254 -3.35 -15.84 -8.70
C PHE A 254 -3.70 -17.26 -8.19
N PRO A 255 -3.42 -17.59 -6.91
CA PRO A 255 -3.62 -18.94 -6.41
C PRO A 255 -5.08 -19.36 -6.52
N ASP A 256 -5.34 -20.65 -6.76
CA ASP A 256 -6.71 -21.19 -6.71
C ASP A 256 -7.21 -21.33 -5.25
N ILE A 257 -8.48 -21.75 -5.07
CA ILE A 257 -9.08 -21.88 -3.73
C ILE A 257 -8.37 -22.95 -2.89
N GLU A 258 -7.97 -24.08 -3.49
CA GLU A 258 -7.29 -25.17 -2.79
C GLU A 258 -5.92 -24.71 -2.28
N GLN A 259 -5.16 -24.01 -3.12
CA GLN A 259 -3.88 -23.40 -2.79
C GLN A 259 -4.04 -22.36 -1.67
N ILE A 260 -5.08 -21.52 -1.71
CA ILE A 260 -5.36 -20.55 -0.64
C ILE A 260 -5.64 -21.26 0.67
N VAL A 261 -6.51 -22.27 0.68
CA VAL A 261 -6.87 -23.00 1.91
C VAL A 261 -5.64 -23.72 2.49
N ALA A 262 -4.83 -24.35 1.63
CA ALA A 262 -3.59 -24.99 2.05
C ALA A 262 -2.62 -23.98 2.69
N ARG A 263 -2.46 -22.80 2.07
CA ARG A 263 -1.60 -21.74 2.59
C ARG A 263 -2.10 -21.16 3.92
N VAL A 264 -3.41 -20.98 4.06
CA VAL A 264 -4.04 -20.57 5.32
C VAL A 264 -3.77 -21.59 6.43
N ALA A 265 -3.88 -22.89 6.13
CA ALA A 265 -3.60 -23.96 7.09
C ALA A 265 -2.12 -23.97 7.53
N GLU A 266 -1.18 -23.82 6.58
CA GLU A 266 0.25 -23.73 6.86
C GLU A 266 0.56 -22.55 7.79
N VAL A 267 0.05 -21.36 7.45
CA VAL A 267 0.29 -20.14 8.24
C VAL A 267 -0.29 -20.26 9.64
N ARG A 268 -1.48 -20.86 9.79
CA ARG A 268 -2.12 -21.08 11.10
C ARG A 268 -1.33 -22.03 12.00
N ALA A 269 -0.52 -22.92 11.43
CA ALA A 269 0.34 -23.82 12.19
C ALA A 269 1.63 -23.16 12.70
N THR A 270 1.97 -21.96 12.23
CA THR A 270 3.18 -21.23 12.68
C THR A 270 2.99 -20.56 14.05
N PRO A 271 4.08 -20.18 14.74
CA PRO A 271 4.00 -19.40 15.98
C PRO A 271 3.19 -18.11 15.84
N ALA A 272 3.41 -17.34 14.76
CA ALA A 272 2.65 -16.13 14.44
C ALA A 272 1.16 -16.38 14.20
N GLY A 273 0.82 -17.57 13.65
CA GLY A 273 -0.56 -17.99 13.38
C GLY A 273 -1.31 -18.53 14.60
N LYS A 274 -0.65 -18.70 15.75
CA LYS A 274 -1.30 -19.22 16.94
C LYS A 274 -2.42 -18.29 17.41
N GLY A 275 -3.59 -18.85 17.66
CA GLY A 275 -4.75 -18.10 18.15
C GLY A 275 -5.56 -17.37 17.07
N LEU A 276 -5.24 -17.54 15.79
CA LEU A 276 -6.08 -17.08 14.68
C LEU A 276 -7.47 -17.74 14.75
N LYS A 277 -8.50 -16.88 14.75
CA LYS A 277 -9.92 -17.25 14.88
C LYS A 277 -10.84 -16.46 13.96
N ASN A 278 -10.40 -15.34 13.40
CA ASN A 278 -11.18 -14.53 12.46
C ASN A 278 -10.43 -14.42 11.14
N VAL A 279 -11.15 -14.49 10.03
CA VAL A 279 -10.62 -14.28 8.68
C VAL A 279 -11.32 -13.08 8.04
N PHE A 280 -10.54 -12.19 7.45
CA PHE A 280 -11.05 -11.12 6.60
C PHE A 280 -10.40 -11.17 5.21
N ILE A 281 -11.21 -11.34 4.17
CA ILE A 281 -10.77 -11.50 2.78
C ILE A 281 -10.87 -10.17 2.05
N MET A 282 -9.73 -9.53 1.82
CA MET A 282 -9.59 -8.31 1.03
C MET A 282 -9.51 -8.66 -0.46
N THR A 283 -10.57 -8.40 -1.25
CA THR A 283 -10.61 -8.87 -2.65
C THR A 283 -11.53 -8.07 -3.57
N ASN A 284 -11.12 -7.98 -4.85
CA ASN A 284 -11.96 -7.55 -5.96
C ASN A 284 -12.71 -8.72 -6.65
N GLY A 285 -12.68 -9.93 -6.10
CA GLY A 285 -13.37 -11.11 -6.65
C GLY A 285 -14.89 -10.96 -6.72
N LYS A 286 -15.51 -11.73 -7.62
CA LYS A 286 -16.98 -11.79 -7.75
C LYS A 286 -17.58 -12.53 -6.55
N GLN A 287 -18.76 -12.12 -6.12
CA GLN A 287 -19.41 -12.65 -4.91
C GLN A 287 -19.53 -14.19 -4.87
N PRO A 288 -19.92 -14.90 -5.96
CA PRO A 288 -20.01 -16.37 -5.92
C PRO A 288 -18.67 -17.04 -5.59
N TRP A 289 -17.56 -16.54 -6.16
CA TRP A 289 -16.22 -17.04 -5.90
C TRP A 289 -15.77 -16.77 -4.45
N VAL A 290 -16.10 -15.58 -3.93
CA VAL A 290 -15.80 -15.22 -2.54
C VAL A 290 -16.57 -16.11 -1.56
N GLU A 291 -17.85 -16.37 -1.84
CA GLU A 291 -18.67 -17.26 -1.00
C GLU A 291 -18.20 -18.72 -1.05
N GLU A 292 -17.70 -19.19 -2.19
CA GLU A 292 -17.03 -20.49 -2.29
C GLU A 292 -15.76 -20.55 -1.43
N LEU A 293 -14.89 -19.55 -1.53
CA LEU A 293 -13.69 -19.50 -0.70
C LEU A 293 -14.02 -19.46 0.80
N LYS A 294 -15.03 -18.68 1.21
CA LYS A 294 -15.48 -18.62 2.61
C LYS A 294 -15.93 -20.00 3.10
N ARG A 295 -16.66 -20.77 2.27
CA ARG A 295 -17.07 -22.15 2.60
C ARG A 295 -15.87 -23.09 2.73
N GLU A 296 -14.91 -23.05 1.80
CA GLU A 296 -13.74 -23.94 1.85
C GLU A 296 -12.84 -23.63 3.06
N ILE A 297 -12.64 -22.36 3.40
CA ILE A 297 -11.94 -21.98 4.64
C ILE A 297 -12.73 -22.48 5.87
N ALA A 298 -14.06 -22.34 5.89
CA ALA A 298 -14.89 -22.78 7.01
C ALA A 298 -14.76 -24.29 7.29
N LYS A 299 -14.63 -25.12 6.24
CA LYS A 299 -14.44 -26.58 6.37
C LYS A 299 -13.17 -26.96 7.17
N THR A 300 -12.17 -26.08 7.24
CA THR A 300 -10.97 -26.31 8.05
C THR A 300 -11.20 -26.19 9.56
N GLY A 301 -12.35 -25.64 9.99
CA GLY A 301 -12.78 -25.59 11.38
C GLY A 301 -12.04 -24.58 12.27
N GLY A 302 -12.61 -24.27 13.44
CA GLY A 302 -12.01 -23.41 14.46
C GLY A 302 -11.92 -21.92 14.10
N TRP A 303 -12.80 -21.46 13.20
CA TRP A 303 -13.00 -20.04 12.89
C TRP A 303 -14.27 -19.53 13.56
N ASP A 304 -14.18 -18.39 14.25
CA ASP A 304 -15.32 -17.67 14.83
C ASP A 304 -16.05 -16.86 13.74
N ARG A 305 -15.29 -16.25 12.82
CA ARG A 305 -15.81 -15.38 11.75
C ARG A 305 -14.99 -15.51 10.48
N ILE A 306 -15.69 -15.49 9.34
CA ILE A 306 -15.07 -15.40 8.00
C ILE A 306 -15.87 -14.36 7.21
N ALA A 307 -15.26 -13.22 6.95
CA ALA A 307 -15.87 -12.10 6.24
C ALA A 307 -14.94 -11.61 5.10
N SER A 308 -15.42 -10.68 4.29
CA SER A 308 -14.72 -10.16 3.12
C SER A 308 -15.06 -8.70 2.84
N SER A 309 -14.34 -8.09 1.90
CA SER A 309 -14.67 -6.76 1.37
C SER A 309 -16.09 -6.66 0.80
N ARG A 310 -16.69 -7.79 0.38
CA ARG A 310 -18.06 -7.84 -0.14
C ARG A 310 -19.12 -7.80 0.95
N ASP A 311 -18.74 -8.05 2.21
CA ASP A 311 -19.63 -7.99 3.37
C ASP A 311 -19.65 -6.60 4.02
N MET A 312 -18.71 -5.71 3.63
CA MET A 312 -18.63 -4.36 4.18
C MET A 312 -19.81 -3.49 3.76
N LYS A 313 -20.35 -2.75 4.73
CA LYS A 313 -21.31 -1.67 4.51
C LYS A 313 -20.57 -0.35 4.48
N LEU A 314 -20.39 0.20 3.28
CA LEU A 314 -19.75 1.48 3.03
C LEU A 314 -20.81 2.50 2.60
N ASP A 315 -20.69 3.73 3.07
CA ASP A 315 -21.48 4.83 2.50
C ASP A 315 -20.95 5.21 1.12
N TRP A 316 -21.64 6.13 0.46
CA TRP A 316 -21.35 6.50 -0.92
C TRP A 316 -19.92 7.02 -1.10
N GLU A 317 -19.41 7.88 -0.22
CA GLU A 317 -18.05 8.42 -0.31
C GLU A 317 -17.00 7.34 -0.03
N GLN A 318 -17.26 6.47 0.96
CA GLN A 318 -16.39 5.36 1.31
C GLN A 318 -16.21 4.34 0.18
N GLN A 319 -17.18 4.20 -0.73
CA GLN A 319 -17.05 3.28 -1.87
C GLN A 319 -15.85 3.61 -2.75
N PHE A 320 -15.48 4.89 -2.88
CA PHE A 320 -14.35 5.32 -3.71
C PHE A 320 -12.98 5.16 -3.03
N VAL A 321 -12.98 4.88 -1.72
CA VAL A 321 -11.78 4.65 -0.90
C VAL A 321 -11.79 3.26 -0.23
N ALA A 322 -12.64 2.35 -0.70
CA ALA A 322 -12.87 1.04 -0.10
C ALA A 322 -11.58 0.22 0.05
N GLN A 323 -10.68 0.29 -0.93
CA GLN A 323 -9.37 -0.36 -0.89
C GLN A 323 -8.52 0.10 0.30
N SER A 324 -8.66 1.34 0.75
CA SER A 324 -7.92 1.86 1.90
C SER A 324 -8.53 1.40 3.22
N VAL A 325 -9.85 1.13 3.26
CA VAL A 325 -10.48 0.45 4.40
C VAL A 325 -9.94 -0.97 4.53
N ASP A 326 -9.87 -1.72 3.42
CA ASP A 326 -9.22 -3.04 3.39
C ASP A 326 -7.77 -2.97 3.89
N MET A 327 -6.99 -1.98 3.44
CA MET A 327 -5.61 -1.81 3.88
C MET A 327 -5.47 -1.52 5.37
N LEU A 328 -6.36 -0.71 5.95
CA LEU A 328 -6.39 -0.48 7.39
C LEU A 328 -6.70 -1.78 8.16
N ILE A 329 -7.61 -2.62 7.66
CA ILE A 329 -7.88 -3.94 8.25
C ILE A 329 -6.63 -4.83 8.18
N GLY A 330 -6.00 -4.92 7.00
CA GLY A 330 -4.78 -5.70 6.79
C GLY A 330 -3.58 -5.22 7.60
N GLN A 331 -3.39 -3.90 7.72
CA GLN A 331 -2.36 -3.28 8.56
C GLN A 331 -2.49 -3.73 10.01
N ARG A 332 -3.73 -3.84 10.51
CA ARG A 332 -4.03 -4.19 11.89
C ARG A 332 -4.19 -5.68 12.14
N ALA A 333 -4.12 -6.54 11.12
CA ALA A 333 -4.30 -7.98 11.33
C ALA A 333 -3.19 -8.58 12.22
N GLN A 334 -3.48 -9.65 12.96
CA GLN A 334 -2.42 -10.40 13.64
C GLN A 334 -1.45 -10.97 12.60
N VAL A 335 -1.99 -11.60 11.56
CA VAL A 335 -1.23 -12.11 10.41
C VAL A 335 -1.91 -11.64 9.13
N ILE A 336 -1.11 -11.26 8.14
CA ILE A 336 -1.57 -11.03 6.77
C ILE A 336 -0.96 -12.09 5.84
N ILE A 337 -1.77 -12.66 4.95
CA ILE A 337 -1.28 -13.36 3.75
C ILE A 337 -1.65 -12.49 2.55
N GLY A 338 -0.64 -11.92 1.90
CA GLY A 338 -0.84 -10.99 0.79
C GLY A 338 -0.25 -11.46 -0.53
N ASN A 339 -0.62 -10.74 -1.59
CA ASN A 339 -0.01 -10.91 -2.90
C ASN A 339 1.31 -10.14 -2.98
N GLY A 340 2.43 -10.84 -3.13
CA GLY A 340 3.78 -10.26 -3.14
C GLY A 340 4.03 -9.30 -4.32
N PHE A 341 3.32 -9.44 -5.43
CA PHE A 341 3.40 -8.54 -6.58
C PHE A 341 2.57 -7.26 -6.41
N SER A 342 1.63 -7.25 -5.46
CA SER A 342 0.73 -6.12 -5.31
C SER A 342 1.33 -4.99 -4.48
N SER A 343 1.26 -3.78 -5.03
CA SER A 343 1.56 -2.54 -4.30
C SER A 343 0.60 -2.31 -3.11
N LEU A 344 -0.62 -2.85 -3.13
CA LEU A 344 -1.55 -2.77 -1.99
C LEU A 344 -0.98 -3.54 -0.79
N THR A 345 -0.54 -4.79 -1.00
CA THR A 345 0.16 -5.57 0.04
C THR A 345 1.42 -4.86 0.50
N SER A 346 2.20 -4.35 -0.45
CA SER A 346 3.47 -3.67 -0.16
C SER A 346 3.31 -2.44 0.73
N ASN A 347 2.27 -1.65 0.50
CA ASN A 347 1.90 -0.55 1.38
C ASN A 347 1.53 -1.03 2.80
N ILE A 348 0.80 -2.15 2.93
CA ILE A 348 0.46 -2.72 4.24
C ILE A 348 1.71 -3.19 4.96
N VAL A 349 2.58 -3.94 4.30
CA VAL A 349 3.83 -4.44 4.87
C VAL A 349 4.74 -3.29 5.28
N MET A 350 4.91 -2.28 4.43
CA MET A 350 5.63 -1.05 4.78
C MET A 350 5.07 -0.40 6.06
N LEU A 351 3.76 -0.22 6.18
CA LEU A 351 3.14 0.37 7.37
C LEU A 351 3.23 -0.52 8.63
N ARG A 352 3.28 -1.85 8.46
CA ARG A 352 3.44 -2.81 9.56
C ARG A 352 4.88 -2.84 10.06
N MET A 353 5.84 -2.92 9.14
CA MET A 353 7.28 -2.89 9.44
C MET A 353 7.69 -1.56 10.05
N ALA A 354 7.06 -0.44 9.64
CA ALA A 354 7.32 0.88 10.23
C ALA A 354 6.93 0.97 11.71
N ARG A 355 6.04 0.08 12.15
CA ARG A 355 5.55 -0.02 13.53
C ARG A 355 6.17 -1.19 14.29
N ASP A 356 7.22 -1.78 13.76
CA ASP A 356 7.90 -2.92 14.37
C ASP A 356 6.96 -4.11 14.65
N ILE A 357 5.89 -4.24 13.85
CA ILE A 357 5.06 -5.45 13.90
C ILE A 357 5.93 -6.62 13.38
N PRO A 358 6.03 -7.74 14.12
CA PRO A 358 6.98 -8.80 13.80
C PRO A 358 6.92 -9.27 12.34
N ALA A 359 8.08 -9.41 11.71
CA ALA A 359 8.18 -9.71 10.27
C ALA A 359 7.51 -11.05 9.90
N ASP A 360 7.55 -12.05 10.78
CA ASP A 360 6.95 -13.37 10.62
C ASP A 360 5.41 -13.36 10.54
N THR A 361 4.78 -12.24 10.87
CA THR A 361 3.33 -12.01 10.71
C THR A 361 2.93 -11.50 9.32
N ASN A 362 3.90 -11.21 8.45
CA ASN A 362 3.69 -10.80 7.07
C ASN A 362 4.03 -11.97 6.15
N ARG A 363 3.00 -12.64 5.64
CA ARG A 363 3.12 -13.82 4.78
C ARG A 363 2.65 -13.52 3.37
N PHE A 364 3.07 -14.34 2.42
CA PHE A 364 2.69 -14.22 1.00
C PHE A 364 2.13 -15.53 0.46
N TRP A 365 1.38 -15.46 -0.64
CA TRP A 365 0.91 -16.63 -1.39
C TRP A 365 2.06 -17.44 -1.95
#